data_AF-A0A1H7B2F0-F1
#
_entry.id   AF-A0A1H7B2F0-F1
#
_cell.length_a   1.000
_cell.length_b   1.000
_cell.length_c   1.000
_cell.angle_alpha   90.00
_cell.angle_beta   90.00
_cell.angle_gamma   90.00
#
_symmetry.space_group_name_H-M   'P 1'
#
loop_
_entity.id
_entity.type
_entity.pdbx_description
1 polymer ?
#
loop_
_entity_poly.entity_id
_entity_poly.type
_entity_poly.pdbx_seq_one_letter_code
_entity_poly.pdbx_strand_id
1 'polypeptide(L)'
;MTDTPPVITKKRFIAGAVCPACSEPDKLMMWNEDDVPHRECVHCGYSDTLNAQGQSIPKELGTRVNKAPVKPADPKVQGVQFFPNPKLKKPIDPS
;
A
#
# COMPACT_ATOMS: atom_id res chain seq x y z
N MET A 1 -14.07 8.33 -28.55
CA MET A 1 -13.58 7.39 -27.52
C MET A 1 -12.62 6.46 -28.24
N THR A 2 -11.32 6.66 -28.09
CA THR A 2 -10.29 5.84 -28.75
C THR A 2 -10.04 4.60 -27.92
N ASP A 3 -10.66 3.50 -28.32
CA ASP A 3 -10.35 2.15 -27.83
C ASP A 3 -9.17 1.64 -28.66
N THR A 4 -7.95 2.01 -28.25
CA THR A 4 -6.74 1.42 -28.82
C THR A 4 -6.44 0.17 -28.00
N PRO A 5 -6.37 -1.02 -28.62
CA PRO A 5 -6.05 -2.25 -27.89
C PRO A 5 -4.62 -2.17 -27.32
N PRO A 6 -4.40 -2.67 -26.09
CA PRO A 6 -3.10 -2.63 -25.44
C PRO A 6 -2.08 -3.47 -26.20
N VAL A 7 -0.87 -2.95 -26.40
CA VAL A 7 0.22 -3.65 -27.08
C VAL A 7 0.99 -4.47 -26.07
N ILE A 8 0.76 -5.79 -26.09
CA ILE A 8 1.41 -6.75 -25.19
C ILE A 8 2.47 -7.54 -25.96
N THR A 9 3.71 -7.47 -25.49
CA THR A 9 4.82 -8.27 -26.03
C THR A 9 4.78 -9.71 -25.51
N LYS A 10 5.42 -10.64 -26.23
CA LYS A 10 5.48 -12.05 -25.80
C LYS A 10 6.27 -12.17 -24.49
N LYS A 11 5.72 -12.91 -23.52
CA LYS A 11 6.41 -13.28 -22.27
C LYS A 11 7.71 -14.03 -22.56
N ARG A 12 8.81 -13.60 -21.95
CA ARG A 12 10.15 -14.19 -22.07
C ARG A 12 10.67 -14.60 -20.71
N PHE A 13 11.35 -15.72 -20.65
CA PHE A 13 11.97 -16.19 -19.41
C PHE A 13 13.26 -15.41 -19.07
N ILE A 14 13.52 -15.20 -17.77
CA ILE A 14 14.74 -14.56 -17.27
C ILE A 14 15.64 -15.62 -16.65
N ALA A 15 16.68 -16.04 -17.38
CA ALA A 15 17.66 -16.99 -16.87
C ALA A 15 18.57 -16.36 -15.81
N GLY A 16 18.86 -17.11 -14.74
CA GLY A 16 19.68 -16.69 -13.60
C GLY A 16 18.96 -15.77 -12.61
N ALA A 17 17.69 -15.43 -12.84
CA ALA A 17 16.93 -14.57 -11.93
C ALA A 17 16.25 -15.38 -10.82
N VAL A 18 16.38 -14.90 -9.59
CA VAL A 18 15.73 -15.49 -8.41
C VAL A 18 14.44 -14.74 -8.12
N CYS A 19 13.33 -15.48 -7.93
CA CYS A 19 12.06 -14.87 -7.56
C CYS A 19 12.17 -14.21 -6.16
N PRO A 20 11.79 -12.93 -6.01
CA PRO A 20 11.85 -12.25 -4.71
C PRO A 20 10.80 -12.75 -3.71
N ALA A 21 9.76 -13.46 -4.17
CA ALA A 21 8.68 -13.95 -3.31
C ALA A 21 8.90 -15.38 -2.80
N CYS A 22 9.32 -16.31 -3.66
CA CYS A 22 9.53 -17.72 -3.28
C CYS A 22 11.00 -18.17 -3.31
N SER A 23 11.93 -17.29 -3.68
CA SER A 23 13.37 -17.58 -3.77
C SER A 23 13.76 -18.67 -4.75
N GLU A 24 12.87 -19.06 -5.65
CA GLU A 24 13.19 -20.04 -6.69
C GLU A 24 13.94 -19.38 -7.86
N PRO A 25 15.05 -19.99 -8.32
CA PRO A 25 15.74 -19.54 -9.52
C PRO A 25 14.95 -19.94 -10.76
N ASP A 26 15.11 -19.16 -11.83
CA ASP A 26 14.68 -19.58 -13.15
C ASP A 26 13.15 -19.84 -13.19
N LYS A 27 12.38 -18.90 -12.64
CA LYS A 27 10.90 -18.92 -12.66
C LYS A 27 10.27 -17.59 -13.06
N LEU A 28 11.06 -16.54 -13.28
CA LEU A 28 10.55 -15.23 -13.66
C LEU A 28 10.40 -15.12 -15.17
N MET A 29 9.26 -14.59 -15.60
CA MET A 29 8.96 -14.21 -16.98
C MET A 29 8.77 -12.70 -17.06
N MET A 30 9.27 -12.07 -18.12
CA MET A 30 9.16 -10.63 -18.39
C MET A 30 8.41 -10.38 -19.69
N TRP A 31 7.54 -9.38 -19.70
CA TRP A 31 6.90 -8.82 -20.89
C TRP A 31 6.69 -7.33 -20.71
N ASN A 32 6.54 -6.61 -21.81
CA ASN A 32 6.04 -5.25 -21.82
C ASN A 32 4.56 -5.22 -22.21
N GLU A 33 3.79 -4.37 -21.54
CA GLU A 33 2.41 -4.01 -21.83
C GLU A 33 2.34 -2.49 -21.92
N ASP A 34 2.00 -1.97 -23.10
CA ASP A 34 1.97 -0.52 -23.37
C ASP A 34 3.27 0.22 -22.96
N ASP A 35 4.41 -0.36 -23.34
CA ASP A 35 5.77 0.08 -22.99
C ASP A 35 6.12 0.06 -21.49
N VAL A 36 5.24 -0.47 -20.65
CA VAL A 36 5.51 -0.73 -19.23
C VAL A 36 6.10 -2.13 -19.08
N PRO A 37 7.31 -2.29 -18.51
CA PRO A 37 7.86 -3.61 -18.23
C PRO A 37 7.17 -4.28 -17.04
N HIS A 38 6.79 -5.53 -17.21
CA HIS A 38 6.16 -6.39 -16.21
C HIS A 38 6.96 -7.68 -16.04
N ARG A 39 6.96 -8.23 -14.82
CA ARG A 39 7.50 -9.56 -14.52
C ARG A 39 6.54 -10.40 -13.70
N GLU A 40 6.54 -11.71 -13.92
CA GLU A 40 5.71 -12.68 -13.20
C GLU A 40 6.50 -13.95 -12.86
N CYS A 41 6.26 -14.54 -11.69
CA CYS A 41 6.78 -15.85 -11.33
C CYS A 41 5.77 -16.96 -11.64
N VAL A 42 6.16 -17.93 -12.45
CA VAL A 42 5.27 -19.07 -12.80
C VAL A 42 5.08 -20.08 -11.66
N HIS A 43 5.89 -20.02 -10.61
CA HIS A 43 5.76 -20.91 -9.46
C HIS A 43 4.80 -20.38 -8.40
N CYS A 44 5.03 -19.16 -7.91
CA CYS A 44 4.25 -18.58 -6.81
C CYS A 44 3.21 -17.54 -7.24
N GLY A 45 3.18 -17.15 -8.52
CA GLY A 45 2.26 -16.13 -9.03
C GLY A 45 2.62 -14.69 -8.66
N TYR A 46 3.85 -14.44 -8.16
CA TYR A 46 4.33 -13.08 -7.92
C TYR A 46 4.30 -12.26 -9.20
N SER A 47 3.68 -11.07 -9.18
CA SER A 47 3.62 -10.14 -10.31
C SER A 47 4.15 -8.77 -9.91
N ASP A 48 4.94 -8.15 -10.78
CA ASP A 48 5.54 -6.84 -10.50
C ASP A 48 5.63 -5.96 -11.76
N THR A 49 5.34 -4.69 -11.58
CA THR A 49 5.38 -3.63 -12.58
C THR A 49 6.65 -2.82 -12.39
N LEU A 50 7.52 -2.78 -13.39
CA LEU A 50 8.75 -2.02 -13.33
C LEU A 50 8.57 -0.65 -14.02
N ASN A 51 9.23 0.38 -13.51
CA ASN A 51 9.32 1.67 -14.19
C ASN A 51 10.30 1.61 -15.36
N ALA A 52 10.40 2.69 -16.15
CA ALA A 52 11.38 2.82 -17.24
C ALA A 52 12.85 2.67 -16.78
N GLN A 53 13.13 2.82 -15.48
CA GLN A 53 14.45 2.63 -14.86
C GLN A 53 14.67 1.19 -14.36
N GLY A 54 13.72 0.27 -14.58
CA GLY A 54 13.82 -1.13 -14.16
C GLY A 54 13.61 -1.36 -12.67
N GLN A 55 13.02 -0.41 -11.95
CA GLN A 55 12.69 -0.53 -10.53
C GLN A 55 11.24 -0.97 -10.37
N SER A 56 10.98 -1.91 -9.46
CA SER A 56 9.62 -2.27 -9.04
C SER A 56 8.90 -1.00 -8.57
N ILE A 57 7.74 -0.69 -9.15
CA ILE A 57 6.83 0.32 -8.61
C ILE A 57 5.88 -0.42 -7.67
N PRO A 58 6.03 -0.29 -6.33
CA PRO A 58 5.00 -0.77 -5.44
C PRO A 58 3.73 0.00 -5.79
N LYS A 59 2.68 -0.72 -6.19
CA LYS A 59 1.35 -0.14 -6.31
C LYS A 59 0.94 0.23 -4.89
N GLU A 60 1.19 1.48 -4.49
CA GLU A 60 0.89 2.00 -3.15
C GLU A 60 -0.54 1.59 -2.79
N LEU A 61 -0.65 0.63 -1.87
CA LEU A 61 -1.95 0.21 -1.36
C LEU A 61 -2.51 1.41 -0.59
N GLY A 62 -3.75 1.80 -0.89
CA GLY A 62 -4.45 2.88 -0.20
C GLY A 62 -4.67 2.52 1.28
N THR A 63 -3.65 2.68 2.11
CA THR A 63 -3.74 2.46 3.55
C THR A 63 -4.40 3.67 4.21
N ARG A 64 -5.12 3.45 5.31
CA ARG A 64 -5.83 4.49 6.08
C ARG A 64 -4.96 5.69 6.52
N VAL A 65 -3.63 5.55 6.41
CA VAL A 65 -2.62 6.52 6.86
C VAL A 65 -2.31 7.56 5.78
N ASN A 66 -2.53 7.24 4.50
CA ASN A 66 -2.42 8.20 3.40
C ASN A 66 -3.74 8.97 3.23
N LYS A 67 -4.13 9.76 4.24
CA LYS A 67 -5.15 10.80 4.03
C LYS A 67 -4.42 12.07 3.61
N ALA A 68 -4.74 12.58 2.42
CA ALA A 68 -4.35 13.93 2.02
C ALA A 68 -4.71 14.93 3.13
N PRO A 69 -3.90 15.97 3.39
CA PRO A 69 -4.14 16.90 4.49
C PRO A 69 -5.51 17.55 4.30
N VAL A 70 -6.44 17.17 5.17
CA VAL A 70 -7.77 17.80 5.23
C VAL A 70 -7.53 19.24 5.68
N LYS A 71 -7.90 20.20 4.83
CA LYS A 71 -7.90 21.63 5.19
C LYS A 71 -8.55 21.78 6.58
N PRO A 72 -7.90 22.46 7.54
CA PRO A 72 -8.46 22.60 8.87
C PRO A 72 -9.78 23.38 8.78
N ALA A 73 -10.89 22.73 9.13
CA ALA A 73 -12.14 23.41 9.41
C ALA A 73 -12.03 24.05 10.79
N ASP A 74 -12.46 25.32 10.89
CA ASP A 74 -12.35 26.15 12.09
C ASP A 74 -12.80 25.41 13.36
N PRO A 75 -11.97 25.37 14.43
CA PRO A 75 -12.31 24.62 15.62
C PRO A 75 -13.31 25.42 16.46
N LYS A 76 -14.63 25.23 16.23
CA LYS A 76 -15.63 25.52 17.25
C LYS A 76 -15.61 24.40 18.30
N VAL A 77 -14.54 24.39 19.09
CA VAL A 77 -14.35 23.44 20.21
C VAL A 77 -15.27 23.88 21.35
N GLN A 78 -16.34 23.12 21.60
CA GLN A 78 -17.13 23.25 22.82
C GLN A 78 -16.56 22.30 23.87
N GLY A 79 -16.01 22.87 24.94
CA GLY A 79 -15.51 22.11 26.07
C GLY A 79 -16.64 21.37 26.78
N VAL A 80 -16.45 20.08 27.03
CA VAL A 80 -17.38 19.28 27.84
C VAL A 80 -17.14 19.59 29.31
N GLN A 81 -18.20 19.99 30.02
CA GLN A 81 -18.14 20.33 31.44
C GLN A 81 -18.35 19.06 32.27
N PHE A 82 -17.29 18.60 32.92
CA PHE A 82 -17.33 17.46 33.83
C PHE A 82 -18.00 17.86 35.15
N PHE A 83 -19.10 17.21 35.49
CA PHE A 83 -19.69 17.29 36.83
C PHE A 83 -19.06 16.19 37.71
N PRO A 84 -18.41 16.53 38.84
CA PRO A 84 -17.84 15.53 39.73
C PRO A 84 -18.94 14.62 40.30
N ASN A 85 -18.69 13.31 40.25
CA ASN A 85 -19.63 12.27 40.64
C ASN A 85 -19.97 12.38 42.14
N PRO A 86 -21.24 12.65 42.52
CA PRO A 86 -21.64 12.97 43.88
C PRO A 86 -21.58 11.80 44.87
N LYS A 87 -21.14 10.60 44.46
CA LYS A 87 -21.13 9.40 45.32
C LYS A 87 -19.74 8.96 45.81
N LEU A 88 -18.66 9.71 45.56
CA LEU A 88 -17.36 9.43 46.19
C LEU A 88 -17.28 10.09 47.58
N LYS A 89 -17.69 9.35 48.62
CA LYS A 89 -17.40 9.70 50.02
C LYS A 89 -15.90 9.49 50.26
N LYS A 90 -15.17 10.53 50.67
CA LYS A 90 -13.79 10.42 51.15
C LYS A 90 -13.83 10.09 52.66
N PRO A 91 -13.14 9.05 53.15
CA PRO A 91 -13.00 8.84 54.59
C PRO A 91 -12.13 9.95 55.17
N ILE A 92 -12.59 10.49 56.30
CA ILE A 92 -11.89 11.46 57.14
C ILE A 92 -11.16 10.65 58.22
N ASP A 93 -9.85 10.80 58.31
CA ASP A 93 -9.06 10.36 59.46
C ASP A 93 -8.58 11.60 60.23
N PRO A 94 -8.76 11.65 61.57
CA PRO A 94 -8.37 12.79 62.39
C PRO A 94 -6.95 12.62 62.95
N SER A 95 -6.09 13.63 62.76
CA SER A 95 -4.99 13.96 63.68
C SER A 95 -4.54 15.40 63.47
#